data_AF-A0A522IWF1-F1
#
_entry.id   AF-A0A522IWF1-F1
#
_cell.length_a   1.000
_cell.length_b   1.000
_cell.length_c   1.000
_cell.angle_alpha   90.00
_cell.angle_beta   90.00
_cell.angle_gamma   90.00
#
_symmetry.space_group_name_H-M   'P 1'
#
loop_
_entity.id
_entity.type
_entity.pdbx_description
1 polymer ?
#
loop_
_entity_poly.entity_id
_entity_poly.type
_entity_poly.pdbx_seq_one_letter_code
_entity_poly.pdbx_strand_id
1 'polypeptide(L)'
;MHGTNAVVLLTLVVTGLALGDWLPVRWVALAGGHDAINGLHRVLGLAFVLAALVVLAALWRGTVWLAATLARFRRGDVRWVGAYFRALLRPARAPAPWHDGWFDPLERLVLALLLSVTVVVGVSGVYLYFLPSAPLWVFLVAIRAHVYGAWLLLALLAVHILAGLGVLPTHRGLARAMFGDGTVPAATAHRLWPGWAARKQAAPEADGARERRG
;
A
#
# COMPACT_ATOMS: atom_id res chain seq x y z
N MET A 1 12.28 -6.00 2.65
CA MET A 1 11.86 -5.09 1.57
C MET A 1 10.79 -4.08 2.01
N HIS A 2 9.72 -4.47 2.73
CA HIS A 2 8.64 -3.54 3.11
C HIS A 2 9.13 -2.31 3.91
N GLY A 3 9.95 -2.53 4.96
CA GLY A 3 10.50 -1.42 5.77
C GLY A 3 11.38 -0.44 4.97
N THR A 4 12.21 -0.95 4.06
CA THR A 4 13.04 -0.11 3.18
C THR A 4 12.17 0.76 2.27
N ASN A 5 11.16 0.17 1.64
CA ASN A 5 10.22 0.91 0.79
C ASN A 5 9.47 1.99 1.59
N ALA A 6 9.08 1.68 2.83
CA ALA A 6 8.42 2.65 3.71
C ALA A 6 9.33 3.85 4.02
N VAL A 7 10.60 3.62 4.37
CA VAL A 7 11.55 4.70 4.65
C VAL A 7 11.79 5.58 3.42
N VAL A 8 11.98 4.97 2.24
CA VAL A 8 12.19 5.71 0.99
C VAL A 8 10.94 6.52 0.63
N LEU A 9 9.74 5.92 0.69
CA LEU A 9 8.49 6.63 0.42
C LEU A 9 8.24 7.78 1.39
N LEU A 10 8.48 7.58 2.69
CA LEU A 10 8.34 8.66 3.68
C LEU A 10 9.33 9.78 3.41
N THR A 11 10.56 9.46 3.02
CA THR A 11 11.57 10.47 2.64
C THR A 11 11.12 11.25 1.39
N LEU A 12 10.57 10.57 0.39
CA LEU A 12 10.00 11.21 -0.81
C LEU A 12 8.81 12.11 -0.49
N VAL A 13 7.93 11.69 0.42
CA VAL A 13 6.81 12.52 0.89
C VAL A 13 7.34 13.77 1.61
N VAL A 14 8.27 13.62 2.55
CA VAL A 14 8.81 14.76 3.31
C VAL A 14 9.52 15.75 2.40
N THR A 15 10.35 15.26 1.48
CA THR A 15 11.03 16.11 0.50
C THR A 15 10.04 16.75 -0.48
N GLY A 16 8.99 16.06 -0.90
CA GLY A 16 7.93 16.63 -1.74
C GLY A 16 7.13 17.74 -1.03
N LEU A 17 6.79 17.54 0.25
CA LEU A 17 6.14 18.56 1.08
C LEU A 17 7.02 19.80 1.28
N ALA A 18 8.33 19.59 1.46
CA ALA A 18 9.30 20.67 1.54
C ALA A 18 9.36 21.50 0.25
N LEU A 19 9.31 20.84 -0.92
CA LEU A 19 9.30 21.52 -2.23
C LEU A 19 7.98 22.25 -2.51
N GLY A 20 6.87 21.79 -1.92
CA GLY A 20 5.58 22.46 -2.03
C GLY A 20 5.36 23.58 -1.01
N ASP A 21 6.39 24.03 -0.30
CA ASP A 21 6.35 25.06 0.75
C ASP A 21 5.43 24.72 1.95
N TRP A 22 5.18 23.44 2.18
CA TRP A 22 4.38 22.95 3.33
C TRP A 22 5.19 22.73 4.60
N LEU A 23 6.53 22.85 4.54
CA LEU A 23 7.41 22.77 5.70
C LEU A 23 7.96 24.15 6.08
N PRO A 24 8.14 24.43 7.39
CA PRO A 24 8.74 25.69 7.82
C PRO A 24 10.14 25.90 7.23
N VAL A 25 10.41 27.11 6.71
CA VAL A 25 11.67 27.49 6.04
C VAL A 25 12.92 27.13 6.85
N ARG A 26 12.87 27.25 8.19
CA ARG A 26 13.97 26.85 9.09
C ARG A 26 14.39 25.38 8.92
N TRP A 27 13.43 24.48 8.69
CA TRP A 27 13.72 23.05 8.52
C TRP A 27 14.32 22.77 7.14
N VAL A 28 13.82 23.46 6.12
CA VAL A 28 14.36 23.40 4.75
C VAL A 28 15.80 23.91 4.73
N ALA A 29 16.09 25.01 5.42
CA ALA A 29 17.44 25.57 5.54
C ALA A 29 18.40 24.62 6.27
N LEU A 30 17.96 24.01 7.38
CA LEU A 30 18.76 23.01 8.10
C LEU A 30 19.05 21.75 7.27
N ALA A 31 18.15 21.38 6.35
CA ALA A 31 18.31 20.25 5.46
C ALA A 31 19.17 20.54 4.21
N GLY A 32 19.86 21.69 4.17
CA GLY A 32 20.72 22.09 3.05
C GLY A 32 20.06 22.99 2.00
N GLY A 33 18.85 23.50 2.29
CA GLY A 33 18.13 24.41 1.41
C GLY A 33 17.30 23.72 0.33
N HIS A 34 16.60 24.53 -0.47
CA HIS A 34 15.63 24.04 -1.45
C HIS A 34 16.31 23.22 -2.57
N ASP A 35 17.51 23.61 -3.01
CA ASP A 35 18.25 22.91 -4.06
C ASP A 35 18.70 21.50 -3.62
N ALA A 36 19.18 21.35 -2.38
CA ALA A 36 19.58 20.07 -1.84
C ALA A 36 18.39 19.11 -1.72
N ILE A 37 17.25 19.61 -1.23
CA ILE A 37 16.01 18.85 -1.12
C ILE A 37 15.49 18.45 -2.49
N ASN A 38 15.54 19.36 -3.47
CA ASN A 38 15.14 19.07 -4.85
C ASN A 38 16.03 17.98 -5.47
N GLY A 39 17.35 18.10 -5.31
CA GLY A 39 18.30 17.09 -5.76
C GLY A 39 18.02 15.72 -5.13
N LEU A 40 17.81 15.69 -3.81
CA LEU A 40 17.49 14.48 -3.07
C LEU A 40 16.18 13.84 -3.53
N HIS A 41 15.11 14.63 -3.67
CA HIS A 41 13.80 14.15 -4.13
C HIS A 41 13.90 13.52 -5.52
N ARG A 42 14.63 14.17 -6.44
CA ARG A 42 14.82 13.68 -7.81
C ARG A 42 15.61 12.37 -7.86
N VAL A 43 16.75 12.30 -7.16
CA VAL A 43 17.61 11.11 -7.13
C VAL A 43 16.90 9.93 -6.47
N LEU A 44 16.30 10.14 -5.30
CA LEU A 44 15.56 9.09 -4.60
C LEU A 44 14.33 8.66 -5.40
N GLY A 45 13.64 9.58 -6.05
CA GLY A 45 12.44 9.28 -6.84
C GLY A 45 12.79 8.41 -8.04
N LEU A 46 13.85 8.75 -8.76
CA LEU A 46 14.34 7.96 -9.89
C LEU A 46 14.83 6.57 -9.43
N ALA A 47 15.62 6.52 -8.35
CA ALA A 47 16.10 5.26 -7.78
C ALA A 47 14.92 4.36 -7.34
N PHE A 48 13.90 4.94 -6.73
CA PHE A 48 12.68 4.21 -6.33
C PHE A 48 11.94 3.63 -7.53
N VAL A 49 11.72 4.42 -8.60
CA VAL A 49 11.07 3.94 -9.82
C VAL A 49 11.88 2.82 -10.47
N LEU A 50 13.20 2.98 -10.61
CA LEU A 50 14.06 1.95 -11.18
C LEU A 50 14.04 0.66 -10.35
N ALA A 51 14.17 0.77 -9.03
CA ALA A 51 14.09 -0.37 -8.13
C ALA A 51 12.73 -1.09 -8.22
N ALA A 52 11.63 -0.33 -8.30
CA ALA A 52 10.29 -0.88 -8.48
C ALA A 52 10.19 -1.65 -9.81
N LEU A 53 10.68 -1.10 -10.92
CA LEU A 53 10.69 -1.78 -12.22
C LEU A 53 11.51 -3.08 -12.19
N VAL A 54 12.69 -3.05 -11.55
CA VAL A 54 13.54 -4.24 -11.36
C VAL A 54 12.80 -5.31 -10.57
N VAL A 55 12.15 -4.96 -9.46
CA VAL A 55 11.37 -5.91 -8.65
C VAL A 55 10.18 -6.48 -9.43
N LEU A 56 9.46 -5.63 -10.17
CA LEU A 56 8.31 -6.06 -10.99
C LEU A 56 8.73 -7.06 -12.08
N ALA A 57 9.90 -6.84 -12.69
CA ALA A 57 10.48 -7.73 -13.69
C ALA A 57 11.01 -9.03 -13.06
N ALA A 58 11.78 -8.93 -11.97
CA ALA A 58 12.36 -10.09 -11.29
C ALA A 58 11.28 -11.03 -10.70
N LEU A 59 10.18 -10.46 -10.22
CA LEU A 59 9.06 -11.20 -9.62
C LEU A 59 7.83 -11.27 -10.55
N TRP A 60 8.04 -11.31 -11.87
CA TRP A 60 6.97 -11.23 -12.88
C TRP A 60 5.75 -12.11 -12.59
N ARG A 61 5.95 -13.39 -12.25
CA ARG A 61 4.84 -14.32 -11.94
C ARG A 61 4.01 -13.84 -10.74
N GLY A 62 4.68 -13.36 -9.69
CA GLY A 62 4.05 -12.79 -8.51
C GLY A 62 3.34 -11.47 -8.84
N THR A 63 3.96 -10.61 -9.66
CA THR A 63 3.38 -9.35 -10.14
C THR A 63 2.08 -9.60 -10.91
N VAL A 64 2.08 -10.53 -11.87
CA VAL A 64 0.89 -10.87 -12.66
C VAL A 64 -0.20 -11.47 -11.77
N TRP A 65 0.16 -12.36 -10.84
CA TRP A 65 -0.78 -12.92 -9.88
C TRP A 65 -1.40 -11.84 -8.99
N LEU A 66 -0.60 -10.91 -8.47
CA LEU A 66 -1.07 -9.81 -7.65
C LEU A 66 -2.00 -8.90 -8.47
N ALA A 67 -1.60 -8.50 -9.67
CA ALA A 67 -2.42 -7.68 -10.56
C ALA A 67 -3.76 -8.35 -10.87
N ALA A 68 -3.76 -9.66 -11.19
CA ALA A 68 -4.97 -10.43 -11.42
C ALA A 68 -5.85 -10.51 -10.16
N THR A 69 -5.25 -10.60 -8.97
CA THR A 69 -5.96 -10.62 -7.68
C THR A 69 -6.60 -9.26 -7.39
N LEU A 70 -5.88 -8.17 -7.61
CA LEU A 70 -6.36 -6.80 -7.42
C LEU A 70 -7.48 -6.44 -8.41
N ALA A 71 -7.39 -6.93 -9.65
CA ALA A 71 -8.39 -6.69 -10.69
C ALA A 71 -9.70 -7.47 -10.49
N ARG A 72 -9.71 -8.51 -9.65
CA ARG A 72 -10.92 -9.30 -9.36
C ARG A 72 -11.85 -8.54 -8.41
N PHE A 73 -12.74 -7.73 -8.98
CA PHE A 73 -13.78 -7.04 -8.23
C PHE A 73 -15.14 -7.74 -8.40
N ARG A 74 -15.76 -8.13 -7.29
CA ARG A 74 -17.11 -8.74 -7.25
C ARG A 74 -18.10 -7.70 -6.75
N ARG A 75 -19.35 -7.72 -7.26
CA ARG A 75 -20.41 -6.84 -6.76
C ARG A 75 -20.68 -6.99 -5.26
N GLY A 76 -20.42 -8.19 -4.70
CA GLY A 76 -20.50 -8.47 -3.26
C GLY A 76 -19.49 -7.69 -2.42
N ASP A 77 -18.38 -7.24 -3.01
CA ASP A 77 -17.30 -6.54 -2.31
C ASP A 77 -17.75 -5.17 -1.81
N VAL A 78 -18.57 -4.45 -2.60
CA VAL A 78 -19.15 -3.16 -2.18
C VAL A 78 -20.07 -3.35 -0.97
N ARG A 79 -20.88 -4.42 -0.98
CA ARG A 79 -21.75 -4.76 0.15
C ARG A 79 -20.93 -5.15 1.38
N TRP A 80 -19.81 -5.85 1.18
CA TRP A 80 -18.88 -6.21 2.24
C TRP A 80 -18.26 -4.96 2.88
N VAL A 81 -17.80 -3.99 2.08
CA VAL A 81 -17.23 -2.73 2.60
C VAL A 81 -18.26 -1.98 3.46
N GLY A 82 -19.51 -1.87 2.99
CA GLY A 82 -20.59 -1.27 3.78
C GLY A 82 -20.93 -2.06 5.06
N ALA A 83 -20.81 -3.39 5.05
CA ALA A 83 -20.97 -4.21 6.26
C ALA A 83 -19.80 -4.04 7.23
N TYR A 84 -18.57 -3.91 6.71
CA TYR A 84 -17.36 -3.70 7.49
C TYR A 84 -17.42 -2.37 8.27
N PHE A 85 -17.78 -1.27 7.61
CA PHE A 85 -17.95 0.01 8.30
C PHE A 85 -19.07 -0.03 9.35
N ARG A 86 -20.16 -0.75 9.09
CA ARG A 86 -21.22 -0.96 10.10
C ARG A 86 -20.71 -1.75 11.30
N ALA A 87 -19.92 -2.79 11.09
CA ALA A 87 -19.28 -3.57 12.17
C ALA A 87 -18.26 -2.72 12.96
N LEU A 88 -17.51 -1.84 12.28
CA LEU A 88 -16.56 -0.93 12.92
C LEU A 88 -17.27 0.12 13.81
N LEU A 89 -18.37 0.70 13.33
CA LEU A 89 -19.14 1.72 14.06
C LEU A 89 -20.07 1.14 15.13
N ARG A 90 -20.49 -0.13 14.99
CA ARG A 90 -21.43 -0.81 15.88
C ARG A 90 -20.99 -2.24 16.20
N PRO A 91 -19.83 -2.43 16.87
CA PRO A 91 -19.24 -3.75 17.11
C PRO A 91 -20.14 -4.68 17.94
N ALA A 92 -20.97 -4.14 18.84
CA ALA A 92 -21.92 -4.92 19.63
C ALA A 92 -23.13 -5.47 18.84
N ARG A 93 -23.38 -4.96 17.62
CA ARG A 93 -24.60 -5.27 16.85
C ARG A 93 -24.33 -5.93 15.50
N ALA A 94 -23.08 -5.94 15.05
CA ALA A 94 -22.74 -6.48 13.74
C ALA A 94 -21.40 -7.25 13.81
N PRO A 95 -21.41 -8.57 13.58
CA PRO A 95 -20.17 -9.34 13.50
C PRO A 95 -19.37 -8.94 12.25
N ALA A 96 -18.08 -9.23 12.27
CA ALA A 96 -17.21 -8.99 11.12
C ALA A 96 -17.71 -9.79 9.91
N PRO A 97 -17.88 -9.16 8.73
CA PRO A 97 -18.40 -9.83 7.55
C PRO A 97 -17.39 -10.84 7.00
N TRP A 98 -17.87 -12.04 6.65
CA TRP A 98 -17.03 -13.09 6.10
C TRP A 98 -16.57 -12.77 4.67
N HIS A 99 -15.34 -13.17 4.33
CA HIS A 99 -14.81 -13.16 2.97
C HIS A 99 -13.86 -14.34 2.73
N ASP A 100 -13.75 -14.77 1.48
CA ASP A 100 -12.93 -15.92 1.05
C ASP A 100 -11.51 -15.54 0.60
N GLY A 101 -11.22 -14.23 0.52
CA GLY A 101 -10.04 -13.66 -0.11
C GLY A 101 -8.76 -13.84 0.70
N TRP A 102 -7.64 -13.72 0.00
CA TRP A 102 -6.32 -13.53 0.65
C TRP A 102 -6.18 -12.13 1.25
N PHE A 103 -6.88 -11.15 0.67
CA PHE A 103 -7.03 -9.79 1.16
C PHE A 103 -8.51 -9.55 1.39
N ASP A 104 -8.84 -8.79 2.43
CA ASP A 104 -10.20 -8.31 2.55
C ASP A 104 -10.52 -7.29 1.42
N PRO A 105 -11.79 -7.12 1.03
CA PRO A 105 -12.15 -6.23 -0.08
C PRO A 105 -11.69 -4.78 0.08
N LEU A 106 -11.59 -4.26 1.31
CA LEU A 106 -11.15 -2.88 1.57
C LEU A 106 -9.63 -2.78 1.45
N GLU A 107 -8.89 -3.70 2.08
CA GLU A 107 -7.43 -3.81 1.95
C GLU A 107 -7.02 -3.91 0.48
N ARG A 108 -7.71 -4.77 -0.29
CA ARG A 108 -7.46 -4.93 -1.72
C ARG A 108 -7.69 -3.64 -2.51
N LEU A 109 -8.76 -2.90 -2.21
CA LEU A 109 -9.05 -1.62 -2.86
C LEU A 109 -7.97 -0.58 -2.54
N VAL A 110 -7.60 -0.45 -1.26
CA VAL A 110 -6.55 0.48 -0.81
C VAL A 110 -5.22 0.12 -1.47
N LEU A 111 -4.84 -1.15 -1.53
CA LEU A 111 -3.61 -1.59 -2.18
C LEU A 111 -3.62 -1.31 -3.68
N ALA A 112 -4.73 -1.58 -4.37
CA ALA A 112 -4.88 -1.29 -5.80
C ALA A 112 -4.76 0.21 -6.09
N LEU A 113 -5.39 1.06 -5.29
CA LEU A 113 -5.29 2.51 -5.41
C LEU A 113 -3.87 2.99 -5.10
N LEU A 114 -3.25 2.50 -4.03
CA LEU A 114 -1.90 2.90 -3.63
C LEU A 114 -0.88 2.58 -4.73
N LEU A 115 -0.94 1.39 -5.32
CA LEU A 115 -0.07 1.01 -6.44
C LEU A 115 -0.34 1.85 -7.69
N SER A 116 -1.62 2.05 -8.04
CA SER A 116 -2.00 2.83 -9.22
C SER A 116 -1.55 4.29 -9.12
N VAL A 117 -1.77 4.91 -7.95
CA VAL A 117 -1.33 6.29 -7.68
C VAL A 117 0.19 6.38 -7.65
N THR A 118 0.88 5.37 -7.10
CA THR A 118 2.35 5.31 -7.14
C THR A 118 2.87 5.31 -8.58
N VAL A 119 2.23 4.58 -9.49
CA VAL A 119 2.57 4.61 -10.92
C VAL A 119 2.34 6.02 -11.51
N VAL A 120 1.20 6.65 -11.23
CA VAL A 120 0.90 8.01 -11.72
C VAL A 120 1.94 9.02 -11.23
N VAL A 121 2.26 9.02 -9.93
CA VAL A 121 3.25 9.91 -9.33
C VAL A 121 4.66 9.63 -9.86
N GLY A 122 5.03 8.35 -10.00
CA GLY A 122 6.33 7.95 -10.55
C GLY A 122 6.52 8.37 -12.01
N VAL A 123 5.53 8.09 -12.88
CA VAL A 123 5.58 8.45 -14.29
C VAL A 123 5.60 9.96 -14.49
N SER A 124 4.73 10.69 -13.79
CA SER A 124 4.72 12.16 -13.84
C SER A 124 6.04 12.76 -13.30
N GLY A 125 6.62 12.20 -12.24
CA GLY A 125 7.90 12.64 -11.69
C GLY A 125 9.07 12.42 -12.64
N VAL A 126 9.15 11.24 -13.27
CA VAL A 126 10.16 10.94 -14.31
C VAL A 126 10.02 11.90 -15.49
N TYR A 127 8.79 12.15 -15.93
CA TYR A 127 8.52 13.09 -17.01
C TYR A 127 8.99 14.51 -16.66
N LEU A 128 8.62 15.04 -15.49
CA LEU A 128 9.03 16.37 -15.02
C LEU A 128 10.56 16.48 -14.87
N TYR A 129 11.24 15.36 -14.62
CA TYR A 129 12.69 15.31 -14.54
C TYR A 129 13.38 15.44 -15.90
N PHE A 130 12.95 14.65 -16.91
CA PHE A 130 13.65 14.53 -18.20
C PHE A 130 13.14 15.45 -19.30
N LEU A 131 11.86 15.84 -19.27
CA LEU A 131 11.19 16.54 -20.37
C LEU A 131 10.57 17.89 -19.94
N PRO A 132 11.32 18.79 -19.28
CA PRO A 132 10.78 20.07 -18.85
C PRO A 132 10.40 21.01 -20.01
N SER A 133 10.98 20.82 -21.20
CA SER A 133 10.76 21.65 -22.39
C SER A 133 9.61 21.20 -23.28
N ALA A 134 8.83 20.20 -22.84
CA ALA A 134 7.67 19.72 -23.57
C ALA A 134 6.54 20.77 -23.62
N PRO A 135 5.51 20.58 -24.48
CA PRO A 135 4.43 21.56 -24.60
C PRO A 135 3.78 21.88 -23.25
N LEU A 136 3.52 23.17 -23.01
CA LEU A 136 3.03 23.69 -21.73
C LEU A 136 1.85 22.89 -21.15
N TRP A 137 0.91 22.46 -21.99
CA TRP A 137 -0.24 21.68 -21.55
C TRP A 137 0.15 20.31 -20.97
N VAL A 138 1.16 19.63 -21.53
CA VAL A 138 1.64 18.34 -21.02
C VAL A 138 2.35 18.54 -19.68
N PHE A 139 3.17 19.57 -19.59
CA PHE A 139 3.82 19.96 -18.33
C PHE A 139 2.79 20.24 -17.24
N LEU A 140 1.74 21.02 -17.53
CA LEU A 140 0.66 21.33 -16.60
C LEU A 140 -0.12 20.09 -16.15
N VAL A 141 -0.38 19.14 -17.06
CA VAL A 141 -1.03 17.87 -16.71
C VAL A 141 -0.11 17.04 -15.82
N ALA A 142 1.18 16.93 -16.16
CA ALA A 142 2.14 16.14 -15.39
C ALA A 142 2.33 16.69 -13.97
N ILE A 143 2.53 18.01 -13.82
CA ILE A 143 2.68 18.61 -12.49
C ILE A 143 1.42 18.45 -11.64
N ARG A 144 0.23 18.63 -12.22
CA ARG A 144 -1.03 18.42 -11.50
C ARG A 144 -1.23 16.95 -11.11
N ALA A 145 -0.94 16.03 -12.03
CA ALA A 145 -1.00 14.59 -11.75
C ALA A 145 -0.02 14.20 -10.63
N HIS A 146 1.18 14.76 -10.63
CA HIS A 146 2.18 14.51 -9.60
C HIS A 146 1.72 15.05 -8.24
N VAL A 147 1.29 16.30 -8.17
CA VAL A 147 0.88 16.96 -6.92
C VAL A 147 -0.41 16.34 -6.35
N TYR A 148 -1.48 16.24 -7.15
CA TYR A 148 -2.73 15.63 -6.67
C TYR A 148 -2.57 14.14 -6.39
N GLY A 149 -1.76 13.44 -7.21
CA GLY A 149 -1.38 12.06 -6.96
C GLY A 149 -0.63 11.92 -5.63
N ALA A 150 0.31 12.80 -5.32
CA ALA A 150 1.05 12.78 -4.06
C ALA A 150 0.13 13.01 -2.85
N TRP A 151 -0.84 13.92 -2.94
CA TRP A 151 -1.85 14.11 -1.89
C TRP A 151 -2.72 12.88 -1.67
N LEU A 152 -3.19 12.27 -2.75
CA LEU A 152 -3.97 11.03 -2.67
C LEU A 152 -3.11 9.87 -2.13
N LEU A 153 -1.84 9.77 -2.55
CA LEU A 153 -0.89 8.78 -2.06
C LEU A 153 -0.68 8.94 -0.55
N LEU A 154 -0.53 10.17 -0.07
CA LEU A 154 -0.37 10.48 1.35
C LEU A 154 -1.61 10.03 2.16
N ALA A 155 -2.82 10.32 1.67
CA ALA A 155 -4.05 9.89 2.31
C ALA A 155 -4.18 8.36 2.35
N LEU A 156 -3.89 7.67 1.24
CA LEU A 156 -3.91 6.21 1.17
C LEU A 156 -2.84 5.57 2.05
N LEU A 157 -1.64 6.14 2.09
CA LEU A 157 -0.54 5.70 2.94
C LEU A 157 -0.90 5.86 4.42
N ALA A 158 -1.55 6.96 4.81
CA ALA A 158 -2.03 7.15 6.17
C ALA A 158 -3.04 6.07 6.56
N VAL A 159 -4.01 5.76 5.69
CA VAL A 159 -4.98 4.66 5.91
C VAL A 159 -4.25 3.33 6.04
N HIS A 160 -3.28 3.05 5.15
CA HIS A 160 -2.50 1.81 5.17
C HIS A 160 -1.66 1.67 6.44
N ILE A 161 -0.97 2.74 6.87
CA ILE A 161 -0.18 2.77 8.10
C ILE A 161 -1.08 2.56 9.32
N LEU A 162 -2.23 3.24 9.41
CA LEU A 162 -3.17 3.08 10.53
C LEU A 162 -3.70 1.64 10.64
N ALA A 163 -3.98 1.00 9.50
CA ALA A 163 -4.37 -0.41 9.45
C ALA A 163 -3.20 -1.34 9.87
N GLY A 164 -2.00 -1.12 9.33
CA GLY A 164 -0.81 -1.95 9.57
C GLY A 164 -0.21 -1.82 10.97
N LEU A 165 -0.32 -0.65 11.61
CA LEU A 165 0.14 -0.43 12.99
C LEU A 165 -0.66 -1.23 14.02
N GLY A 166 -1.84 -1.74 13.66
CA GLY A 166 -2.66 -2.54 14.57
C GLY A 166 -3.27 -1.75 15.72
N VAL A 167 -3.35 -0.41 15.59
CA VAL A 167 -3.95 0.50 16.58
C VAL A 167 -5.45 0.20 16.74
N LEU A 168 -6.10 -0.21 15.64
CA LEU A 168 -7.47 -0.68 15.70
C LEU A 168 -7.53 -2.01 16.48
N PRO A 169 -8.50 -2.20 17.40
CA PRO A 169 -8.68 -3.46 18.13
C PRO A 169 -8.77 -4.68 17.21
N THR A 170 -9.26 -4.47 15.99
CA THR A 170 -9.37 -5.47 14.93
C THR A 170 -8.04 -5.88 14.29
N HIS A 171 -6.96 -5.11 14.44
CA HIS A 171 -5.68 -5.29 13.73
C HIS A 171 -4.49 -5.54 14.68
N ARG A 172 -4.73 -5.75 15.98
CA ARG A 172 -3.66 -6.00 16.96
C ARG A 172 -2.78 -7.19 16.55
N GLY A 173 -1.46 -6.97 16.55
CA GLY A 173 -0.44 -7.96 16.20
C GLY A 173 0.08 -7.89 14.75
N LEU A 174 -0.54 -7.10 13.87
CA LEU A 174 -0.09 -6.93 12.47
C LEU A 174 1.29 -6.27 12.33
N ALA A 175 1.63 -5.32 13.21
CA ALA A 175 2.92 -4.65 13.16
C ALA A 175 4.10 -5.64 13.31
N ARG A 176 3.95 -6.67 14.17
CA ARG A 176 4.95 -7.74 14.32
C ARG A 176 5.03 -8.62 13.08
N ALA A 177 3.92 -8.86 12.40
CA ALA A 177 3.93 -9.59 11.13
C ALA A 177 4.62 -8.79 10.00
N MET A 178 4.47 -7.46 9.98
CA MET A 178 5.06 -6.63 8.92
C MET A 178 6.55 -6.31 9.13
N PHE A 179 6.99 -6.13 10.38
CA PHE A 179 8.36 -5.69 10.69
C PHE A 179 9.18 -6.69 11.51
N GLY A 180 8.55 -7.77 12.00
CA GLY A 180 9.18 -8.80 12.82
C GLY A 180 9.32 -10.14 12.09
N ASP A 181 8.72 -11.17 12.66
CA ASP A 181 8.92 -12.58 12.27
C ASP A 181 7.96 -13.07 11.16
N GLY A 182 7.10 -12.20 10.64
CA GLY A 182 6.12 -12.58 9.62
C GLY A 182 4.95 -13.42 10.16
N THR A 183 4.84 -13.61 11.47
CA THR A 183 3.79 -14.44 12.09
C THR A 183 2.60 -13.61 12.55
N VAL A 184 1.40 -14.18 12.44
CA VAL A 184 0.15 -13.56 12.89
C VAL A 184 -0.53 -14.50 13.89
N PRO A 185 -1.02 -14.00 15.05
CA PRO A 185 -1.81 -14.81 15.98
C PRO A 185 -3.05 -15.41 15.30
N ALA A 186 -3.34 -16.68 15.55
CA ALA A 186 -4.46 -17.39 14.94
C ALA A 186 -5.81 -16.66 15.12
N ALA A 187 -6.06 -16.10 16.31
CA ALA A 187 -7.27 -15.31 16.57
C ALA A 187 -7.38 -14.04 15.69
N THR A 188 -6.25 -13.43 15.32
CA THR A 188 -6.21 -12.31 14.38
C THR A 188 -6.42 -12.80 12.94
N ALA A 189 -5.83 -13.94 12.58
CA ALA A 189 -6.03 -14.54 11.25
C ALA A 189 -7.51 -14.92 11.00
N HIS A 190 -8.20 -15.53 11.97
CA HIS A 190 -9.61 -15.89 11.86
C HIS A 190 -10.54 -14.68 11.76
N ARG A 191 -10.16 -13.57 12.40
CA ARG A 191 -10.94 -12.33 12.38
C ARG A 191 -10.77 -11.56 11.07
N LEU A 192 -9.53 -11.45 10.58
CA LEU A 192 -9.20 -10.64 9.41
C LEU A 192 -9.31 -11.39 8.09
N TRP A 193 -8.92 -12.67 8.06
CA TRP A 193 -8.94 -13.50 6.86
C TRP A 193 -9.61 -14.86 7.12
N PRO A 194 -10.91 -14.89 7.46
CA PRO A 194 -11.62 -16.10 7.91
C PRO A 194 -11.56 -17.22 6.86
N GLY A 195 -11.76 -16.92 5.58
CA GLY A 195 -11.69 -17.93 4.52
C GLY A 195 -10.29 -18.50 4.31
N TRP A 196 -9.24 -17.68 4.44
CA TRP A 196 -7.85 -18.17 4.37
C TRP A 196 -7.50 -19.04 5.58
N ALA A 197 -7.86 -18.58 6.77
CA ALA A 197 -7.56 -19.29 8.01
C ALA A 197 -8.27 -20.66 8.07
N ALA A 198 -9.53 -20.73 7.63
CA ALA A 198 -10.26 -21.99 7.52
C ALA A 198 -9.57 -22.99 6.56
N ARG A 199 -9.10 -22.53 5.40
CA ARG A 199 -8.35 -23.39 4.45
C ARG A 199 -7.03 -23.89 5.02
N LYS A 200 -6.32 -23.03 5.75
CA LYS A 200 -5.06 -23.40 6.42
C LYS A 200 -5.27 -24.42 7.54
N GLN A 201 -6.43 -24.43 8.20
CA GLN A 201 -6.79 -25.43 9.20
C GLN A 201 -7.28 -26.75 8.59
N ALA A 202 -7.97 -26.71 7.46
CA ALA A 202 -8.42 -27.92 6.76
C ALA A 202 -7.28 -28.68 6.04
N ALA A 203 -6.21 -27.97 5.64
CA ALA A 203 -5.06 -28.58 4.97
C ALA A 203 -4.33 -29.68 5.80
N PRO A 204 -4.02 -29.50 7.09
CA PRO A 204 -3.38 -30.55 7.90
C PRO A 204 -4.22 -31.81 8.10
N GLU A 205 -5.56 -31.72 8.10
CA GLU A 205 -6.43 -32.91 8.21
C GLU A 205 -6.45 -33.77 6.94
N ALA A 206 -6.24 -33.15 5.77
CA ALA A 206 -6.24 -33.85 4.49
C ALA A 206 -4.96 -34.69 4.26
N ASP A 207 -3.80 -34.24 4.74
CA ASP A 207 -2.54 -35.01 4.67
C ASP A 207 -2.54 -36.19 5.64
N GLY A 208 -3.01 -35.98 6.89
CA GLY A 208 -3.13 -37.05 7.87
C GLY A 208 -4.18 -38.12 7.52
N ALA A 209 -5.19 -37.79 6.71
CA ALA A 209 -6.16 -38.75 6.18
C ALA A 209 -5.62 -39.54 4.97
N ARG A 210 -4.64 -39.00 4.24
CA ARG A 210 -3.96 -39.66 3.12
C ARG A 210 -2.93 -40.68 3.60
N GLU A 211 -2.16 -40.36 4.63
CA GLU A 211 -1.19 -41.28 5.24
C GLU A 211 -1.85 -42.50 5.92
N ARG A 212 -3.09 -42.37 6.41
CA ARG A 212 -3.82 -43.49 7.05
C ARG A 212 -4.52 -44.43 6.06
N ARG A 213 -4.46 -44.13 4.76
CA ARG A 213 -5.12 -44.89 3.69
C ARG A 213 -4.14 -45.48 2.66
N GLY A 214 -2.83 -45.27 2.84
CA GLY A 214 -1.76 -45.92 2.07
C GLY A 214 -1.06 -46.95 2.92
#